data_AF-A0A381ICN7-F1
#
_entry.id   AF-A0A381ICN7-F1
#
_cell.length_a   1.000
_cell.length_b   1.000
_cell.length_c   1.000
_cell.angle_alpha   90.00
_cell.angle_beta   90.00
_cell.angle_gamma   90.00
#
_symmetry.space_group_name_H-M   'P 1'
#
loop_
_entity.id
_entity.type
_entity.pdbx_description
1 polymer ?
#
loop_
_entity_poly.entity_id
_entity_poly.type
_entity_poly.pdbx_seq_one_letter_code
_entity_poly.pdbx_strand_id
1 'polypeptide(L)'
;MSENQLKDIFPDANLRAVVKRYINPDEMTISNIKALDGEFYATGESISNLKGISYLENVDNFIFWNNNIKEVPKEALSLKDMDSINLANNYLIDDDVVNSLSHNGVDVNCDLNFIDTKDNQYKLKL
;
A
#
# COMPACT_ATOMS: atom_id res chain seq x y z
N MET A 1 17.85 -0.74 13.04
CA MET A 1 17.05 0.36 13.62
C MET A 1 16.21 -0.20 14.75
N SER A 2 15.71 0.63 15.67
CA SER A 2 14.84 0.12 16.74
C SER A 2 13.43 -0.19 16.24
N GLU A 3 12.73 -1.09 16.95
CA GLU A 3 11.31 -1.38 16.67
C GLU A 3 10.43 -0.13 16.74
N ASN A 4 10.74 0.80 17.65
CA ASN A 4 10.00 2.06 17.77
C ASN A 4 10.16 2.94 16.54
N GLN A 5 11.38 3.06 16.00
CA GLN A 5 11.61 3.79 14.75
C GLN A 5 10.84 3.16 13.58
N LEU A 6 10.81 1.83 13.50
CA LEU A 6 10.05 1.14 12.46
C LEU A 6 8.54 1.34 12.62
N LYS A 7 8.03 1.38 13.86
CA LYS A 7 6.63 1.69 14.19
C LYS A 7 6.26 3.14 13.84
N ASP A 8 7.19 4.07 14.00
CA ASP A 8 6.94 5.47 13.64
C ASP A 8 6.84 5.66 12.12
N ILE A 9 7.64 4.92 11.34
CA ILE A 9 7.60 4.91 9.87
C ILE A 9 6.34 4.19 9.38
N PHE A 10 6.16 2.93 9.77
CA PHE A 10 5.04 2.08 9.40
C PHE A 10 4.20 1.80 10.65
N PRO A 11 3.15 2.57 10.95
CA PRO A 11 2.35 2.37 12.16
C PRO A 11 1.47 1.11 12.11
N ASP A 12 1.10 0.63 10.92
CA ASP A 12 0.38 -0.62 10.73
C ASP A 12 1.29 -1.81 11.03
N ALA A 13 0.87 -2.69 11.95
CA ALA A 13 1.67 -3.82 12.38
C ALA A 13 1.83 -4.88 11.28
N ASN A 14 0.83 -5.03 10.42
CA ASN A 14 0.85 -5.99 9.34
C ASN A 14 1.74 -5.51 8.20
N LEU A 15 1.69 -4.21 7.85
CA LEU A 15 2.63 -3.63 6.88
C LEU A 15 4.07 -3.75 7.39
N ARG A 16 4.32 -3.46 8.67
CA ARG A 16 5.63 -3.72 9.29
C ARG A 16 6.07 -5.16 9.17
N ALA A 17 5.16 -6.10 9.42
CA ALA A 17 5.48 -7.52 9.34
C ALA A 17 5.88 -7.92 7.91
N VAL A 18 5.21 -7.38 6.89
CA VAL A 18 5.60 -7.59 5.49
C VAL A 18 6.99 -7.01 5.21
N VAL A 19 7.27 -5.75 5.57
CA VAL A 19 8.59 -5.13 5.39
C VAL A 19 9.69 -5.98 6.04
N LYS A 20 9.44 -6.55 7.23
CA LYS A 20 10.37 -7.46 7.91
C LYS A 20 10.63 -8.79 7.20
N ARG A 21 9.78 -9.21 6.25
CA ARG A 21 10.02 -10.42 5.44
C ARG A 21 11.00 -10.17 4.31
N TYR A 22 11.13 -8.92 3.86
CA TYR A 22 12.03 -8.53 2.78
C TYR A 22 13.45 -8.26 3.24
N ILE A 23 13.65 -7.94 4.53
CA ILE A 23 14.94 -7.51 5.06
C ILE A 23 15.29 -8.38 6.26
N ASN A 24 16.51 -8.92 6.27
CA ASN A 24 17.05 -9.60 7.43
C ASN A 24 16.91 -8.71 8.68
N PRO A 25 16.31 -9.20 9.80
CA PRO A 25 16.11 -8.40 11.01
C PRO A 25 17.38 -7.70 11.52
N ASP A 26 18.55 -8.33 11.38
CA ASP A 26 19.84 -7.78 11.81
C ASP A 26 20.33 -6.63 10.90
N GLU A 27 19.79 -6.54 9.69
CA GLU A 27 20.14 -5.54 8.67
C GLU A 27 19.08 -4.44 8.52
N MET A 28 18.07 -4.41 9.39
CA MET A 28 16.96 -3.46 9.29
C MET A 28 17.45 -2.01 9.44
N THR A 29 17.59 -1.28 8.32
CA THR A 29 18.00 0.12 8.26
C THR A 29 17.11 0.90 7.29
N ILE A 30 17.08 2.23 7.42
CA ILE A 30 16.31 3.08 6.49
C ILE A 30 16.85 2.90 5.07
N SER A 31 18.17 2.80 4.91
CA SER A 31 18.81 2.56 3.62
C SER A 31 18.38 1.23 3.00
N ASN A 32 18.29 0.16 3.77
CA ASN A 32 17.86 -1.14 3.26
C ASN A 32 16.37 -1.19 2.91
N ILE A 33 15.52 -0.44 3.64
CA ILE A 33 14.10 -0.27 3.26
C ILE A 33 13.97 0.48 1.94
N LYS A 34 14.71 1.58 1.79
CA LYS A 34 14.74 2.36 0.55
C LYS A 34 15.29 1.56 -0.61
N ALA A 35 16.24 0.66 -0.37
CA ALA A 35 16.84 -0.18 -1.39
C ALA A 35 15.94 -1.35 -1.85
N LEU A 36 14.76 -1.56 -1.26
CA LEU A 36 13.79 -2.51 -1.79
C LEU A 36 13.31 -2.04 -3.16
N ASP A 37 13.32 -2.95 -4.13
CA ASP A 37 12.95 -2.71 -5.52
C ASP A 37 12.05 -3.85 -6.07
N GLY A 38 11.52 -3.65 -7.27
CA GLY A 38 10.65 -4.62 -7.93
C GLY A 38 9.29 -4.74 -7.24
N GLU A 39 8.84 -5.98 -7.01
CA GLU A 39 7.50 -6.30 -6.53
C GLU A 39 7.39 -6.40 -4.99
N PHE A 40 6.54 -5.55 -4.40
CA PHE A 40 6.16 -5.60 -2.99
C PHE A 40 4.82 -6.34 -2.80
N TYR A 41 4.88 -7.61 -2.43
CA TYR A 41 3.74 -8.50 -2.19
C TYR A 41 3.25 -8.42 -0.75
N ALA A 42 2.00 -8.02 -0.61
CA ALA A 42 1.32 -7.87 0.68
C ALA A 42 -0.15 -8.29 0.61
N THR A 43 -0.44 -9.38 -0.11
CA THR A 43 -1.82 -9.89 -0.29
C THR A 43 -2.36 -10.56 0.98
N GLY A 44 -3.58 -10.24 1.39
CA GLY A 44 -4.24 -10.98 2.47
C GLY A 44 -3.67 -10.73 3.87
N GLU A 45 -2.93 -9.63 4.04
CA GLU A 45 -2.16 -9.35 5.27
C GLU A 45 -2.98 -8.60 6.33
N SER A 46 -4.26 -8.31 6.05
CA SER A 46 -5.12 -7.47 6.90
C SER A 46 -4.52 -6.08 7.16
N ILE A 47 -3.80 -5.53 6.18
CA ILE A 47 -3.23 -4.17 6.24
C ILE A 47 -4.38 -3.17 6.15
N SER A 48 -4.35 -2.15 6.99
CA SER A 48 -5.39 -1.10 7.02
C SER A 48 -4.85 0.30 6.74
N ASN A 49 -3.53 0.50 6.93
CA ASN A 49 -2.88 1.79 6.79
C ASN A 49 -1.54 1.64 6.06
N LEU A 50 -1.37 2.37 4.96
CA LEU A 50 -0.17 2.35 4.12
C LEU A 50 0.86 3.44 4.48
N LYS A 51 0.70 4.14 5.62
CA LYS A 51 1.68 5.12 6.06
C LYS A 51 3.08 4.50 6.13
N GLY A 52 4.07 5.23 5.63
CA GLY A 52 5.44 4.80 5.42
C GLY A 52 5.73 4.31 4.00
N ILE A 53 4.72 4.15 3.13
CA ILE A 53 4.92 3.65 1.75
C ILE A 53 5.95 4.48 0.95
N SER A 54 6.08 5.78 1.25
CA SER A 54 7.08 6.67 0.65
C SER A 54 8.54 6.26 0.90
N TYR A 55 8.79 5.39 1.88
CA TYR A 55 10.13 4.82 2.14
C TYR A 55 10.47 3.66 1.21
N LEU A 56 9.50 3.07 0.51
CA LEU A 56 9.68 2.00 -0.48
C LEU A 56 9.93 2.63 -1.85
N GLU A 57 10.90 3.55 -1.92
CA GLU A 57 11.00 4.53 -3.00
C GLU A 57 11.41 3.97 -4.36
N ASN A 58 12.07 2.80 -4.39
CA ASN A 58 12.49 2.11 -5.61
C ASN A 58 11.61 0.90 -5.96
N VAL A 59 10.53 0.64 -5.20
CA VAL A 59 9.54 -0.40 -5.53
C VAL A 59 8.67 0.09 -6.68
N ASP A 60 8.57 -0.72 -7.73
CA ASP A 60 7.82 -0.38 -8.94
C ASP A 60 6.40 -0.97 -8.95
N ASN A 61 6.20 -2.11 -8.30
CA ASN A 61 4.93 -2.84 -8.34
C ASN A 61 4.44 -3.20 -6.94
N PHE A 62 3.34 -2.60 -6.51
CA PHE A 62 2.75 -2.85 -5.18
C PHE A 62 1.52 -3.75 -5.27
N ILE A 63 1.54 -4.89 -4.58
CA ILE A 63 0.43 -5.86 -4.57
C ILE A 63 -0.23 -5.90 -3.18
N PHE A 64 -1.27 -5.09 -3.00
CA PHE A 64 -2.06 -4.97 -1.77
C PHE A 64 -3.46 -5.61 -1.87
N TRP A 65 -3.63 -6.60 -2.76
CA TRP A 65 -4.90 -7.29 -2.96
C TRP A 65 -5.45 -7.92 -1.66
N ASN A 66 -6.77 -7.85 -1.46
CA ASN A 66 -7.46 -8.51 -0.34
C ASN A 66 -6.96 -8.05 1.05
N ASN A 67 -7.00 -6.75 1.31
CA ASN A 67 -6.65 -6.16 2.61
C ASN A 67 -7.82 -5.33 3.18
N ASN A 68 -7.55 -4.52 4.21
CA ASN A 68 -8.52 -3.66 4.87
C ASN A 68 -8.25 -2.16 4.62
N ILE A 69 -7.60 -1.82 3.51
CA ILE A 69 -7.15 -0.47 3.19
C ILE A 69 -8.36 0.40 2.85
N LYS A 70 -8.43 1.59 3.47
CA LYS A 70 -9.52 2.57 3.27
C LYS A 70 -9.10 3.81 2.51
N GLU A 71 -7.81 4.11 2.53
CA GLU A 71 -7.23 5.27 1.86
C GLU A 71 -5.80 4.95 1.45
N VAL A 72 -5.36 5.56 0.35
CA VAL A 72 -3.95 5.62 -0.02
C VAL A 72 -3.39 6.95 0.51
N PRO A 73 -2.33 6.96 1.33
CA PRO A 73 -1.82 8.20 1.91
C PRO A 73 -1.21 9.07 0.82
N LYS A 74 -1.32 10.40 0.97
CA LYS A 74 -0.80 11.39 0.00
C LYS A 74 0.69 11.23 -0.31
N GLU A 75 1.47 10.67 0.62
CA GLU A 75 2.88 10.41 0.40
C GLU A 75 3.17 9.36 -0.68
N ALA A 76 2.19 8.53 -1.07
CA ALA A 76 2.33 7.65 -2.23
C ALA A 76 2.62 8.43 -3.52
N LEU A 77 2.16 9.68 -3.63
CA LEU A 77 2.41 10.55 -4.80
C LEU A 77 3.89 10.97 -4.96
N SER A 78 4.73 10.73 -3.94
CA SER A 78 6.17 10.99 -4.05
C SER A 78 6.94 9.85 -4.71
N LEU A 79 6.35 8.66 -4.83
CA LEU A 79 6.99 7.46 -5.42
C LEU A 79 7.09 7.65 -6.93
N LYS A 80 8.32 7.82 -7.43
CA LYS A 80 8.59 8.10 -8.85
C LYS A 80 8.79 6.86 -9.70
N ASP A 81 9.17 5.77 -9.06
CA ASP A 81 9.45 4.50 -9.73
C ASP A 81 8.23 3.55 -9.71
N MET A 82 7.11 3.96 -9.08
CA MET A 82 5.88 3.17 -9.04
C MET A 82 5.23 3.11 -10.43
N ASP A 83 5.27 1.93 -11.04
CA ASP A 83 4.59 1.61 -12.29
C ASP A 83 3.15 1.13 -12.02
N SER A 84 2.93 0.34 -10.96
CA SER A 84 1.60 -0.18 -10.64
C SER A 84 1.32 -0.31 -9.15
N ILE A 85 0.02 -0.22 -8.82
CA ILE A 85 -0.50 -0.54 -7.49
C ILE A 85 -1.84 -1.27 -7.60
N ASN A 86 -1.86 -2.52 -7.11
CA ASN A 86 -3.05 -3.33 -7.02
C ASN A 86 -3.67 -3.24 -5.61
N LEU A 87 -4.79 -2.54 -5.51
CA LEU A 87 -5.60 -2.35 -4.31
C LEU A 87 -6.92 -3.12 -4.39
N ALA A 88 -7.08 -4.06 -5.32
CA ALA A 88 -8.34 -4.74 -5.50
C ALA A 88 -8.80 -5.46 -4.22
N ASN A 89 -10.12 -5.57 -4.04
CA ASN A 89 -10.75 -6.20 -2.87
C ASN A 89 -10.29 -5.59 -1.53
N ASN A 90 -10.38 -4.26 -1.44
CA ASN A 90 -10.17 -3.48 -0.21
C ASN A 90 -11.45 -2.69 0.13
N TYR A 91 -11.34 -1.65 0.95
CA TYR A 91 -12.46 -0.84 1.44
C TYR A 91 -12.23 0.66 1.18
N LEU A 92 -11.62 1.00 0.03
CA LEU A 92 -11.32 2.39 -0.32
C LEU A 92 -12.59 3.27 -0.29
N ILE A 93 -12.55 4.36 0.48
CA ILE A 93 -13.65 5.32 0.61
C ILE A 93 -13.36 6.67 -0.05
N ASP A 94 -12.10 6.93 -0.37
CA ASP A 94 -11.59 8.15 -1.01
C ASP A 94 -10.71 7.74 -2.18
N ASP A 95 -10.95 8.34 -3.34
CA ASP A 95 -10.25 8.07 -4.58
C ASP A 95 -9.34 9.22 -5.04
N ASP A 96 -9.20 10.32 -4.30
CA ASP A 96 -8.40 11.49 -4.70
C ASP A 96 -6.94 11.12 -5.02
N VAL A 97 -6.30 10.37 -4.12
CA VAL A 97 -4.90 9.93 -4.28
C VAL A 97 -4.78 8.88 -5.36
N VAL A 98 -5.73 7.94 -5.44
CA VAL A 98 -5.78 6.90 -6.47
C VAL A 98 -5.93 7.53 -7.86
N ASN A 99 -6.88 8.44 -8.03
CA ASN A 99 -7.07 9.20 -9.25
C ASN A 99 -5.80 9.97 -9.61
N SER A 100 -5.15 10.62 -8.64
CA SER A 100 -3.88 11.33 -8.88
C SER A 100 -2.76 10.40 -9.34
N LEU A 101 -2.66 9.18 -8.81
CA LEU A 101 -1.71 8.16 -9.27
C LEU A 101 -2.02 7.76 -10.72
N SER A 102 -3.27 7.44 -11.05
CA SER A 102 -3.68 7.12 -12.43
C SER A 102 -3.40 8.25 -13.40
N HIS A 103 -3.65 9.51 -13.02
CA HIS A 103 -3.33 10.68 -13.84
C HIS A 103 -1.82 10.85 -14.08
N ASN A 104 -0.99 10.37 -13.15
CA ASN A 104 0.47 10.37 -13.28
C ASN A 104 1.01 9.16 -14.06
N GLY A 105 0.12 8.32 -14.63
CA GLY A 105 0.51 7.18 -15.45
C GLY A 105 0.74 5.87 -14.68
N VAL A 106 0.44 5.84 -13.37
CA VAL A 106 0.48 4.59 -12.58
C VAL A 106 -0.71 3.72 -12.95
N ASP A 107 -0.47 2.43 -13.21
CA ASP A 107 -1.56 1.47 -13.36
C ASP A 107 -2.17 1.15 -11.98
N VAL A 108 -3.40 1.61 -11.75
CA VAL A 108 -4.09 1.43 -10.47
C VAL A 108 -5.26 0.49 -10.64
N ASN A 109 -5.16 -0.70 -10.02
CA ASN A 109 -6.28 -1.62 -9.93
C ASN A 109 -7.02 -1.44 -8.60
N CYS A 110 -8.24 -0.91 -8.63
CA CYS A 110 -9.10 -0.74 -7.47
C CYS A 110 -10.39 -1.59 -7.54
N ASP A 111 -10.42 -2.63 -8.38
CA ASP A 111 -11.59 -3.49 -8.54
C ASP A 111 -12.05 -4.09 -7.21
N LEU A 112 -13.35 -4.36 -7.07
CA LEU A 112 -13.94 -4.97 -5.87
C LEU A 112 -13.75 -4.15 -4.58
N ASN A 113 -13.41 -2.86 -4.68
CA ASN A 113 -13.48 -1.94 -3.54
C ASN A 113 -14.92 -1.45 -3.29
N PHE A 114 -15.19 -1.06 -2.06
CA PHE A 114 -16.44 -0.40 -1.66
C PHE A 114 -16.39 1.11 -1.95
N ILE A 115 -16.34 1.47 -3.23
CA ILE A 115 -16.38 2.87 -3.65
C ILE A 115 -17.84 3.36 -3.54
N ASP A 116 -18.10 4.30 -2.62
CA ASP A 116 -19.46 4.80 -2.32
C ASP A 116 -20.07 5.66 -3.45
N THR A 117 -19.38 5.78 -4.58
CA THR A 117 -19.80 6.59 -5.73
C THR A 117 -20.15 5.72 -6.95
N LYS A 118 -21.42 5.32 -6.94
CA LYS A 118 -22.29 4.95 -8.08
C LYS A 118 -22.23 3.49 -8.58
N ASP A 119 -23.32 2.80 -8.25
CA ASP A 119 -23.96 1.68 -8.96
C ASP A 119 -23.41 0.25 -8.85
N ASN A 120 -22.29 -0.03 -8.16
CA ASN A 120 -21.79 -1.40 -8.00
C ASN A 120 -21.94 -2.03 -6.60
N GLN A 121 -22.97 -1.64 -5.83
CA GLN A 121 -23.34 -2.39 -4.64
C GLN A 121 -24.16 -3.63 -5.02
N TYR A 122 -23.55 -4.81 -4.90
CA TYR A 122 -24.33 -6.01 -4.55
C TYR A 122 -24.90 -5.80 -3.16
N LYS A 123 -26.10 -5.23 -3.09
CA LYS A 123 -26.92 -5.30 -1.88
C LYS A 123 -27.15 -6.78 -1.59
N LEU A 124 -26.44 -7.33 -0.61
CA LEU A 124 -26.86 -8.55 0.08
C LEU A 124 -28.21 -8.24 0.73
N LYS A 125 -29.29 -8.50 0.00
CA LYS A 125 -30.63 -8.59 0.58
C LYS A 125 -30.68 -9.93 1.32
N LEU A 126 -30.54 -9.87 2.64
CA LEU A 126 -31.00 -10.90 3.55
C LEU A 126 -32.52 -10.83 3.67
#